data_AF-A0A2N0LBR9-F1
#
_entry.id   AF-A0A2N0LBR9-F1
#
_cell.length_a   1.000
_cell.length_b   1.000
_cell.length_c   1.000
_cell.angle_alpha   90.00
_cell.angle_beta   90.00
_cell.angle_gamma   90.00
#
_symmetry.space_group_name_H-M   'P 1'
#
loop_
_entity.id
_entity.type
_entity.pdbx_description
1 polymer ?
#
loop_
_entity_poly.entity_id
_entity_poly.type
_entity_poly.pdbx_seq_one_letter_code
_entity_poly.pdbx_strand_id
1 'polypeptide(L)'
;MADMAQTDDVLDCWDDLTDALGEGCVIPVTYMNSTAEIKSLCGKNGGIVCTSSNASATFDWSYSKGEKVLFLPDQHLGRNTAAKMGMRLDEMILWNPFKPLGGNTLEDIKNAKLILWEGHCSVHTRFTVNQINEARVKYPDVNVVVHPECTLEVVTAADSVGSTEHIKNVIEQAAPGTTWAVGTEISLVNRIASENPDKTVFCLDSVVCPCSTMYRIHPAYVSWVLDGLVEGVVVNQIKVDDDIRRYSKLALERMLSVV
;
A
#
# COMPACT_ATOMS: atom_id res chain seq x y z
N MET A 1 -4.06 -8.04 -3.28
CA MET A 1 -3.37 -6.80 -3.69
C MET A 1 -2.00 -7.10 -4.27
N ALA A 2 -1.05 -7.67 -3.53
CA ALA A 2 0.28 -8.02 -4.07
C ALA A 2 0.18 -8.84 -5.37
N ASP A 3 -0.71 -9.84 -5.40
CA ASP A 3 -0.94 -10.70 -6.57
C ASP A 3 -1.76 -10.04 -7.71
N MET A 4 -2.19 -8.78 -7.56
CA MET A 4 -2.87 -8.04 -8.65
C MET A 4 -1.88 -7.45 -9.65
N ALA A 5 -0.58 -7.47 -9.33
CA ALA A 5 0.50 -7.17 -10.25
C ALA A 5 1.25 -8.49 -10.49
N GLN A 6 0.89 -9.23 -11.54
CA GLN A 6 1.64 -10.43 -11.92
C GLN A 6 2.93 -10.00 -12.60
N THR A 7 3.99 -10.80 -12.43
CA THR A 7 5.33 -10.42 -12.90
C THR A 7 5.35 -10.21 -14.41
N ASP A 8 4.71 -11.10 -15.16
CA ASP A 8 4.65 -11.02 -16.63
C ASP A 8 3.90 -9.76 -17.09
N ASP A 9 2.73 -9.46 -16.51
CA ASP A 9 1.96 -8.25 -16.82
C ASP A 9 2.76 -6.96 -16.53
N VAL A 10 3.55 -6.95 -15.45
CA VAL A 10 4.39 -5.81 -15.09
C VAL A 10 5.58 -5.66 -16.04
N LEU A 11 6.14 -6.77 -16.53
CA LEU A 11 7.20 -6.75 -17.54
C LEU A 11 6.67 -6.22 -18.87
N ASP A 12 5.51 -6.70 -19.33
CA ASP A 12 4.85 -6.19 -20.55
C ASP A 12 4.56 -4.68 -20.43
N CYS A 13 4.05 -4.24 -19.28
CA CYS A 13 3.86 -2.81 -18.99
C CYS A 13 5.18 -2.03 -19.05
N TRP A 14 6.24 -2.59 -18.48
CA TRP A 14 7.55 -1.94 -18.45
C TRP A 14 8.12 -1.77 -19.86
N ASP A 15 7.98 -2.79 -20.71
CA ASP A 15 8.43 -2.76 -22.11
C ASP A 15 7.60 -1.74 -22.91
N ASP A 16 6.27 -1.76 -22.79
CA ASP A 16 5.37 -0.77 -23.42
C ASP A 16 5.73 0.69 -23.04
N LEU A 17 6.02 0.94 -21.76
CA LEU A 17 6.40 2.26 -21.27
C LEU A 17 7.80 2.66 -21.77
N THR A 18 8.73 1.72 -21.82
CA THR A 18 10.09 1.96 -22.33
C THR A 18 10.06 2.27 -23.83
N ASP A 19 9.24 1.56 -24.60
CA ASP A 19 9.06 1.82 -26.03
C ASP A 19 8.37 3.17 -26.29
N ALA A 20 7.40 3.56 -25.45
CA ALA A 20 6.68 4.81 -25.60
C ALA A 20 7.47 6.07 -25.19
N LEU A 21 8.35 5.95 -24.18
CA LEU A 21 8.98 7.09 -23.51
C LEU A 21 10.52 7.10 -23.59
N GLY A 22 11.13 5.96 -23.91
CA GLY A 22 12.58 5.76 -23.86
C GLY A 22 13.08 5.31 -22.47
N GLU A 23 14.27 4.70 -22.46
CA GLU A 23 14.92 4.23 -21.24
C GLU A 23 15.22 5.37 -20.26
N GLY A 24 15.03 5.11 -18.96
CA GLY A 24 15.38 6.02 -17.87
C GLY A 24 14.40 7.16 -17.61
N CYS A 25 13.33 7.32 -18.41
CA CYS A 25 12.29 8.32 -18.18
C CYS A 25 11.39 7.95 -16.97
N VAL A 26 11.08 6.67 -16.81
CA VAL A 26 10.18 6.14 -15.78
C VAL A 26 10.99 5.52 -14.63
N ILE A 27 10.65 5.87 -13.38
CA ILE A 27 11.19 5.24 -12.17
C ILE A 27 10.13 4.29 -11.58
N PRO A 28 10.40 2.98 -11.49
CA PRO A 28 9.48 2.02 -10.91
C PRO A 28 9.54 2.07 -9.39
N VAL A 29 8.42 2.36 -8.75
CA VAL A 29 8.24 2.36 -7.30
C VAL A 29 7.25 1.25 -6.95
N THR A 30 7.65 0.35 -6.07
CA THR A 30 6.74 -0.70 -5.58
C THR A 30 6.51 -0.57 -4.08
N TYR A 31 5.25 -0.63 -3.68
CA TYR A 31 4.89 -0.79 -2.28
C TYR A 31 5.40 -2.13 -1.74
N MET A 32 5.71 -2.18 -0.45
CA MET A 32 6.21 -3.37 0.25
C MET A 32 5.30 -4.59 0.04
N ASN A 33 3.99 -4.37 -0.13
CA ASN A 33 3.00 -5.39 -0.46
C ASN A 33 3.05 -5.78 -1.94
N SER A 34 4.17 -6.38 -2.34
CA SER A 34 4.47 -6.86 -3.69
C SER A 34 5.32 -8.13 -3.64
N THR A 35 5.45 -8.84 -4.76
CA THR A 35 6.30 -10.03 -4.84
C THR A 35 7.80 -9.66 -4.81
N ALA A 36 8.67 -10.66 -4.66
CA ALA A 36 10.12 -10.43 -4.70
C ALA A 36 10.57 -10.02 -6.11
N GLU A 37 9.92 -10.58 -7.13
CA GLU A 37 10.14 -10.34 -8.56
C GLU A 37 9.92 -8.86 -8.90
N ILE A 38 8.81 -8.26 -8.43
CA ILE A 38 8.54 -6.83 -8.64
C ILE A 38 9.59 -5.96 -7.94
N LYS A 39 9.97 -6.32 -6.70
CA LYS A 39 11.06 -5.61 -5.99
C LYS A 39 12.38 -5.72 -6.76
N SER A 40 12.65 -6.87 -7.38
CA SER A 40 13.82 -7.09 -8.23
C SER A 40 13.76 -6.24 -9.50
N LEU A 41 12.60 -6.14 -10.15
CA LEU A 41 12.37 -5.23 -11.29
C LEU A 41 12.68 -3.78 -10.89
N CYS A 42 12.15 -3.31 -9.75
CA CYS A 42 12.50 -2.00 -9.21
C CYS A 42 14.02 -1.85 -9.01
N GLY A 43 14.68 -2.84 -8.40
CA GLY A 43 16.12 -2.82 -8.18
C GLY A 43 16.93 -2.68 -9.46
N LYS A 44 16.62 -3.51 -10.46
CA LYS A 44 17.27 -3.54 -11.78
C LYS A 44 17.13 -2.22 -12.52
N ASN A 45 15.93 -1.64 -12.48
CA ASN A 45 15.56 -0.47 -13.29
C ASN A 45 15.68 0.86 -12.52
N GLY A 46 16.63 0.96 -11.58
CA GLY A 46 16.89 2.22 -10.87
C GLY A 46 15.77 2.67 -9.91
N GLY A 47 14.77 1.84 -9.67
CA GLY A 47 13.62 2.07 -8.81
C GLY A 47 13.84 1.75 -7.33
N ILE A 48 12.75 1.75 -6.57
CA ILE A 48 12.78 1.76 -5.09
C ILE A 48 11.54 1.09 -4.50
N VAL A 49 11.66 0.52 -3.30
CA VAL A 49 10.52 0.02 -2.52
C VAL A 49 9.97 1.14 -1.62
N CYS A 50 8.68 1.17 -1.35
CA CYS A 50 8.09 2.08 -0.37
C CYS A 50 7.22 1.33 0.65
N THR A 51 6.85 2.02 1.71
CA THR A 51 5.81 1.64 2.68
C THR A 51 4.79 2.78 2.76
N SER A 52 3.68 2.59 3.47
CA SER A 52 2.71 3.66 3.68
C SER A 52 3.24 4.82 4.54
N SER A 53 4.31 4.62 5.32
CA SER A 53 4.91 5.65 6.16
C SER A 53 5.95 6.53 5.45
N ASN A 54 6.65 6.01 4.44
CA ASN A 54 7.72 6.72 3.71
C ASN A 54 7.39 7.01 2.24
N ALA A 55 6.13 6.84 1.82
CA ALA A 55 5.71 6.98 0.43
C ALA A 55 6.06 8.37 -0.15
N SER A 56 5.82 9.46 0.59
CA SER A 56 6.15 10.82 0.12
C SER A 56 7.65 11.01 -0.12
N ALA A 57 8.50 10.60 0.83
CA ALA A 57 9.95 10.66 0.67
C ALA A 57 10.45 9.80 -0.50
N THR A 58 9.78 8.67 -0.74
CA THR A 58 10.07 7.78 -1.88
C THR A 58 9.71 8.46 -3.20
N PHE A 59 8.62 9.22 -3.27
CA PHE A 59 8.22 9.98 -4.45
C PHE A 59 9.22 11.10 -4.73
N ASP A 60 9.59 11.88 -3.72
CA ASP A 60 10.61 12.93 -3.84
C ASP A 60 11.94 12.36 -4.37
N TRP A 61 12.37 11.22 -3.82
CA TRP A 61 13.56 10.52 -4.31
C TRP A 61 13.41 10.09 -5.77
N SER A 62 12.26 9.54 -6.15
CA SER A 62 12.02 9.04 -7.51
C SER A 62 12.01 10.17 -8.54
N TYR A 63 11.35 11.29 -8.25
CA TYR A 63 11.34 12.47 -9.12
C TYR A 63 12.70 13.19 -9.18
N SER A 64 13.61 12.94 -8.24
CA SER A 64 15.00 13.39 -8.35
C SER A 64 15.84 12.58 -9.35
N LYS A 65 15.34 11.41 -9.79
CA LYS A 65 16.05 10.46 -10.66
C LYS A 65 15.46 10.34 -12.06
N GLY A 66 14.16 10.57 -12.21
CA GLY A 66 13.47 10.50 -13.49
C GLY A 66 12.27 11.43 -13.54
N GLU A 67 11.61 11.45 -14.69
CA GLU A 67 10.52 12.40 -14.97
C GLU A 67 9.17 11.89 -14.49
N LYS A 68 9.00 10.55 -14.48
CA LYS A 68 7.73 9.87 -14.22
C LYS A 68 7.93 8.74 -13.22
N VAL A 69 6.86 8.42 -12.51
CA VAL A 69 6.82 7.27 -11.58
C VAL A 69 5.81 6.25 -12.06
N LEU A 70 6.21 4.98 -12.14
CA LEU A 70 5.29 3.83 -12.19
C LEU A 70 5.11 3.32 -10.76
N PHE A 71 3.90 3.39 -10.21
CA PHE A 71 3.60 2.98 -8.85
C PHE A 71 2.80 1.68 -8.81
N LEU A 72 3.35 0.67 -8.15
CA LEU A 72 2.82 -0.69 -8.05
C LEU A 72 2.57 -1.11 -6.59
N PRO A 73 1.63 -2.03 -6.30
CA PRO A 73 0.45 -2.34 -7.10
C PRO A 73 -0.76 -1.47 -6.69
N ASP A 74 -0.69 -0.71 -5.60
CA ASP A 74 -1.87 -0.06 -5.01
C ASP A 74 -2.10 1.35 -5.60
N GLN A 75 -3.16 1.49 -6.39
CA GLN A 75 -3.53 2.77 -6.99
C GLN A 75 -3.88 3.85 -5.96
N HIS A 76 -4.48 3.48 -4.83
CA HIS A 76 -4.97 4.42 -3.84
C HIS A 76 -3.82 4.98 -3.03
N LEU A 77 -2.90 4.12 -2.58
CA LEU A 77 -1.70 4.59 -1.89
C LEU A 77 -0.90 5.56 -2.77
N GLY A 78 -0.67 5.21 -4.04
CA GLY A 78 0.04 6.07 -4.98
C GLY A 78 -0.70 7.40 -5.23
N ARG A 79 -1.99 7.34 -5.55
CA ARG A 79 -2.85 8.51 -5.81
C ARG A 79 -2.93 9.45 -4.61
N ASN A 80 -3.19 8.91 -3.43
CA ASN A 80 -3.34 9.69 -2.20
C ASN A 80 -2.01 10.32 -1.78
N THR A 81 -0.89 9.62 -1.96
CA THR A 81 0.46 10.16 -1.72
C THR A 81 0.73 11.34 -2.65
N ALA A 82 0.49 11.19 -3.94
CA ALA A 82 0.73 12.25 -4.92
C ALA A 82 -0.21 13.45 -4.75
N ALA A 83 -1.49 13.21 -4.46
CA ALA A 83 -2.45 14.27 -4.17
C ALA A 83 -2.05 15.08 -2.93
N LYS A 84 -1.57 14.40 -1.87
CA LYS A 84 -1.01 15.05 -0.67
C LYS A 84 0.21 15.93 -0.99
N MET A 85 0.99 15.56 -2.01
CA MET A 85 2.14 16.32 -2.51
C MET A 85 1.74 17.44 -3.50
N GLY A 86 0.44 17.65 -3.74
CA GLY A 86 -0.07 18.71 -4.62
C GLY A 86 -0.12 18.36 -6.10
N MET A 87 0.11 17.11 -6.47
CA MET A 87 -0.09 16.65 -7.86
C MET A 87 -1.58 16.64 -8.21
N ARG A 88 -1.93 17.13 -9.39
CA ARG A 88 -3.32 17.13 -9.86
C ARG A 88 -3.72 15.75 -10.37
N LEU A 89 -5.01 15.42 -10.27
CA LEU A 89 -5.51 14.11 -10.68
C LEU A 89 -5.40 13.88 -12.20
N ASP A 90 -5.39 14.94 -13.01
CA ASP A 90 -5.18 14.87 -14.46
C ASP A 90 -3.72 14.61 -14.86
N GLU A 91 -2.77 14.69 -13.91
CA GLU A 91 -1.37 14.30 -14.10
C GLU A 91 -1.13 12.81 -13.80
N MET A 92 -2.19 12.06 -13.46
CA MET A 92 -2.13 10.66 -13.06
C MET A 92 -2.95 9.79 -14.03
N ILE A 93 -2.39 8.67 -14.48
CA ILE A 93 -3.12 7.68 -15.27
C ILE A 93 -3.19 6.34 -14.53
N LEU A 94 -4.20 5.54 -14.88
CA LEU A 94 -4.38 4.19 -14.37
C LEU A 94 -3.97 3.18 -15.43
N TRP A 95 -3.14 2.22 -15.06
CA TRP A 95 -2.67 1.15 -15.94
C TRP A 95 -3.43 -0.13 -15.64
N ASN A 96 -4.30 -0.53 -16.58
CA ASN A 96 -4.97 -1.82 -16.55
C ASN A 96 -4.20 -2.82 -17.42
N PRO A 97 -3.58 -3.87 -16.85
CA PRO A 97 -2.75 -4.82 -17.61
C PRO A 97 -3.53 -5.60 -18.68
N PHE A 98 -4.86 -5.67 -18.58
CA PHE A 98 -5.70 -6.39 -19.53
C PHE A 98 -6.11 -5.55 -20.76
N LYS A 99 -5.59 -4.33 -20.88
CA LYS A 99 -5.88 -3.42 -22.00
C LYS A 99 -4.57 -3.00 -22.69
N PRO A 100 -4.59 -2.82 -24.03
CA PRO A 100 -3.45 -2.25 -24.74
C PRO A 100 -3.02 -0.91 -24.13
N LEU A 101 -1.71 -0.74 -23.88
CA LEU A 101 -1.13 0.46 -23.25
C LEU A 101 -1.81 0.84 -21.92
N GLY A 102 -2.24 -0.15 -21.14
CA GLY A 102 -2.94 0.09 -19.88
C GLY A 102 -4.36 0.65 -20.03
N GLY A 103 -4.87 0.73 -21.26
CA GLY A 103 -6.11 1.44 -21.60
C GLY A 103 -5.93 2.95 -21.85
N ASN A 104 -4.69 3.40 -22.05
CA ASN A 104 -4.33 4.81 -22.25
C ASN A 104 -3.84 5.05 -23.68
N THR A 105 -3.90 6.30 -24.14
CA THR A 105 -3.24 6.69 -25.39
C THR A 105 -1.76 7.01 -25.13
N LEU A 106 -0.95 7.00 -26.20
CA LEU A 106 0.45 7.44 -26.10
C LEU A 106 0.59 8.88 -25.61
N GLU A 107 -0.39 9.74 -25.92
CA GLU A 107 -0.41 11.13 -25.47
C GLU A 107 -0.68 11.22 -23.96
N ASP A 108 -1.60 10.40 -23.43
CA ASP A 108 -1.86 10.31 -22.00
C ASP A 108 -0.61 9.88 -21.24
N ILE A 109 0.09 8.85 -21.74
CA ILE A 109 1.35 8.34 -21.15
C ILE A 109 2.44 9.42 -21.15
N LYS A 110 2.55 10.20 -22.24
CA LYS A 110 3.51 11.31 -22.35
C LYS A 110 3.17 12.48 -21.43
N ASN A 111 1.91 12.77 -21.18
CA ASN A 111 1.49 13.87 -20.32
C ASN A 111 1.43 13.51 -18.83
N ALA A 112 1.26 12.23 -18.48
CA ALA A 112 1.19 11.77 -17.09
C ALA A 112 2.53 11.90 -16.36
N LYS A 113 2.51 12.29 -15.08
CA LYS A 113 3.68 12.24 -14.18
C LYS A 113 3.68 11.01 -13.29
N LEU A 114 2.52 10.39 -13.13
CA LEU A 114 2.32 9.21 -12.29
C LEU A 114 1.46 8.19 -13.03
N ILE A 115 1.98 6.97 -13.12
CA ILE A 115 1.32 5.82 -13.71
C ILE A 115 0.98 4.87 -12.56
N LEU A 116 -0.30 4.72 -12.27
CA LEU A 116 -0.79 3.91 -11.16
C LEU A 116 -1.20 2.54 -11.66
N TRP A 117 -0.70 1.47 -11.06
CA TRP A 117 -1.22 0.13 -11.35
C TRP A 117 -2.65 -0.03 -10.84
N GLU A 118 -3.54 -0.68 -11.60
CA GLU A 118 -4.92 -0.95 -11.19
C GLU A 118 -5.06 -2.07 -10.14
N GLY A 119 -4.22 -2.05 -9.10
CA GLY A 119 -4.38 -2.87 -7.90
C GLY A 119 -4.96 -2.06 -6.75
N HIS A 120 -5.54 -2.76 -5.77
CA HIS A 120 -6.09 -2.15 -4.55
C HIS A 120 -6.21 -3.17 -3.42
N CYS A 121 -6.32 -2.69 -2.18
CA CYS A 121 -6.70 -3.52 -1.04
C CYS A 121 -8.22 -3.71 -0.96
N SER A 122 -8.70 -4.95 -1.06
CA SER A 122 -10.13 -5.26 -0.90
C SER A 122 -10.68 -5.00 0.50
N VAL A 123 -9.82 -4.80 1.50
CA VAL A 123 -10.22 -4.41 2.86
C VAL A 123 -10.46 -2.90 2.90
N HIS A 124 -9.53 -2.09 2.39
CA HIS A 124 -9.61 -0.63 2.49
C HIS A 124 -10.55 0.02 1.48
N THR A 125 -10.88 -0.64 0.37
CA THR A 125 -11.91 -0.15 -0.58
C THR A 125 -13.34 -0.34 -0.08
N ARG A 126 -13.54 -1.00 1.07
CA ARG A 126 -14.87 -1.17 1.69
C ARG A 126 -15.35 0.07 2.43
N PHE A 127 -14.41 0.91 2.86
CA PHE A 127 -14.75 2.12 3.59
C PHE A 127 -15.40 3.12 2.64
N THR A 128 -16.43 3.79 3.12
CA THR A 128 -17.20 4.77 2.36
C THR A 128 -17.39 6.04 3.15
N VAL A 129 -17.57 7.16 2.45
CA VAL A 129 -17.89 8.46 3.08
C VAL A 129 -19.21 8.38 3.87
N ASN A 130 -20.15 7.53 3.44
CA ASN A 130 -21.40 7.34 4.17
C ASN A 130 -21.18 6.75 5.57
N GLN A 131 -20.30 5.76 5.73
CA GLN A 131 -19.94 5.21 7.05
C GLN A 131 -19.29 6.27 7.95
N ILE A 132 -18.47 7.17 7.39
CA ILE A 132 -17.90 8.32 8.12
C ILE A 132 -19.02 9.23 8.62
N ASN A 133 -19.99 9.56 7.76
CA ASN A 133 -21.12 10.40 8.12
C ASN A 133 -22.01 9.75 9.19
N GLU A 134 -22.29 8.45 9.07
CA GLU A 134 -23.04 7.69 10.07
C GLU A 134 -22.33 7.67 11.43
N ALA A 135 -21.00 7.48 11.43
CA ALA A 135 -20.20 7.54 12.65
C ALA A 135 -20.28 8.92 13.31
N ARG A 136 -20.20 10.01 12.54
CA ARG A 136 -20.33 11.39 13.03
C ARG A 136 -21.75 11.71 13.55
N VAL A 137 -22.80 11.13 12.96
CA VAL A 137 -24.17 11.26 13.48
C VAL A 137 -24.33 10.52 14.82
N LYS A 138 -23.76 9.32 14.93
CA LYS A 138 -23.85 8.51 16.16
C LYS A 138 -22.99 9.07 17.29
N TYR A 139 -21.83 9.64 16.95
CA TYR A 139 -20.85 10.20 17.88
C TYR A 139 -20.42 11.59 17.37
N PRO A 140 -21.05 12.68 17.85
CA PRO A 140 -20.80 14.03 17.33
C PRO A 140 -19.34 14.50 17.38
N ASP A 141 -18.56 14.03 18.37
CA ASP A 141 -17.16 14.40 18.58
C ASP A 141 -16.17 13.28 18.17
N VAL A 142 -16.58 12.40 17.25
CA VAL A 142 -15.71 11.31 16.77
C VAL A 142 -14.58 11.83 15.89
N ASN A 143 -13.37 11.33 16.16
CA ASN A 143 -12.23 11.50 15.29
C ASN A 143 -12.15 10.30 14.34
N VAL A 144 -11.96 10.55 13.05
CA VAL A 144 -11.93 9.54 12.00
C VAL A 144 -10.51 9.42 11.46
N VAL A 145 -9.92 8.24 11.63
CA VAL A 145 -8.56 7.95 11.14
C VAL A 145 -8.58 6.76 10.19
N VAL A 146 -7.97 6.91 9.00
CA VAL A 146 -8.01 5.88 7.95
C VAL A 146 -6.62 5.58 7.39
N HIS A 147 -6.47 4.39 6.80
CA HIS A 147 -5.25 4.02 6.08
C HIS A 147 -5.19 4.69 4.70
N PRO A 148 -4.00 5.06 4.17
CA PRO A 148 -3.87 5.66 2.83
C PRO A 148 -4.20 4.73 1.65
N GLU A 149 -4.46 3.44 1.90
CA GLU A 149 -4.99 2.50 0.90
C GLU A 149 -6.51 2.68 0.66
N CYS A 150 -7.20 3.48 1.48
CA CYS A 150 -8.60 3.84 1.25
C CYS A 150 -8.76 4.71 0.01
N THR A 151 -9.98 4.77 -0.55
CA THR A 151 -10.25 5.62 -1.71
C THR A 151 -10.01 7.11 -1.39
N LEU A 152 -9.77 7.92 -2.42
CA LEU A 152 -9.46 9.34 -2.26
C LEU A 152 -10.59 10.09 -1.54
N GLU A 153 -11.84 9.73 -1.80
CA GLU A 153 -13.02 10.32 -1.17
C GLU A 153 -13.03 10.06 0.34
N VAL A 154 -12.68 8.83 0.75
CA VAL A 154 -12.59 8.44 2.17
C VAL A 154 -11.43 9.15 2.86
N VAL A 155 -10.26 9.19 2.20
CA VAL A 155 -9.07 9.89 2.70
C VAL A 155 -9.33 11.38 2.87
N THR A 156 -10.05 12.00 1.94
CA THR A 156 -10.41 13.43 2.00
C THR A 156 -11.43 13.73 3.11
N ALA A 157 -12.33 12.78 3.41
CA ALA A 157 -13.36 12.94 4.43
C ALA A 157 -12.88 12.65 5.87
N ALA A 158 -11.76 11.94 6.02
CA ALA A 158 -11.18 11.58 7.31
C ALA A 158 -10.41 12.74 7.97
N ASP A 159 -10.31 12.71 9.30
CA ASP A 159 -9.62 13.74 10.08
C ASP A 159 -8.10 13.49 10.16
N SER A 160 -7.69 12.22 10.03
CA SER A 160 -6.28 11.83 9.99
C SER A 160 -6.05 10.61 9.08
N VAL A 161 -4.89 10.57 8.42
CA VAL A 161 -4.56 9.54 7.43
C VAL A 161 -3.11 9.10 7.65
N GLY A 162 -2.87 7.79 7.74
CA GLY A 162 -1.52 7.27 7.85
C GLY A 162 -1.41 5.75 7.96
N SER A 163 -0.18 5.27 8.12
CA SER A 163 0.11 3.84 8.32
C SER A 163 -0.56 3.28 9.58
N THR A 164 -0.55 1.96 9.74
CA THR A 164 -1.01 1.28 10.96
C THR A 164 -0.31 1.79 12.22
N GLU A 165 0.98 2.13 12.12
CA GLU A 165 1.75 2.75 13.20
C GLU A 165 1.28 4.17 13.50
N HIS A 166 1.04 5.00 12.48
CA HIS A 166 0.48 6.33 12.67
C HIS A 166 -0.89 6.29 13.35
N ILE A 167 -1.79 5.41 12.88
CA ILE A 167 -3.12 5.19 13.48
C ILE A 167 -2.99 4.84 14.96
N LYS A 168 -2.10 3.89 15.29
CA LYS A 168 -1.85 3.48 16.67
C LYS A 168 -1.37 4.68 17.50
N ASN A 169 -0.34 5.39 17.04
CA ASN A 169 0.28 6.48 17.78
C ASN A 169 -0.70 7.64 18.04
N VAL A 170 -1.51 8.01 17.04
CA VAL A 170 -2.50 9.08 17.18
C VAL A 170 -3.55 8.74 18.24
N ILE A 171 -4.00 7.49 18.30
CA ILE A 171 -5.00 7.05 19.28
C ILE A 171 -4.38 6.92 20.68
N GLU A 172 -3.18 6.34 20.81
CA GLU A 172 -2.50 6.19 22.10
C GLU A 172 -2.16 7.54 22.75
N GLN A 173 -1.79 8.54 21.94
CA GLN A 173 -1.43 9.88 22.40
C GLN A 173 -2.66 10.79 22.62
N ALA A 174 -3.86 10.34 22.24
CA ALA A 174 -5.08 11.11 22.42
C ALA A 174 -5.48 11.23 23.89
N ALA A 175 -6.23 12.28 24.22
CA ALA A 175 -6.77 12.46 25.56
C ALA A 175 -7.77 11.32 25.93
N PRO A 176 -7.85 10.94 27.22
CA PRO A 176 -8.88 10.02 27.70
C PRO A 176 -10.29 10.51 27.38
N GLY A 177 -11.23 9.58 27.14
CA GLY A 177 -12.62 9.88 26.81
C GLY A 177 -12.87 10.26 25.35
N THR A 178 -11.83 10.34 24.51
CA THR A 178 -11.98 10.58 23.07
C THR A 178 -12.63 9.38 22.36
N THR A 179 -13.34 9.65 21.27
CA THR A 179 -13.98 8.64 20.42
C THR A 179 -13.30 8.59 19.06
N TRP A 180 -12.98 7.40 18.59
CA TRP A 180 -12.20 7.14 17.38
C TRP A 180 -12.89 6.10 16.49
N ALA A 181 -13.19 6.48 15.25
CA ALA A 181 -13.59 5.57 14.19
C ALA A 181 -12.37 5.28 13.29
N VAL A 182 -12.03 4.00 13.15
CA VAL A 182 -10.79 3.57 12.49
C VAL A 182 -11.11 2.81 11.19
N GLY A 183 -10.59 3.32 10.07
CA GLY A 183 -10.68 2.70 8.74
C GLY A 183 -9.43 1.90 8.38
N THR A 184 -9.26 0.72 8.98
CA THR A 184 -8.20 -0.25 8.65
C THR A 184 -8.63 -1.67 9.02
N GLU A 185 -7.72 -2.65 8.95
CA GLU A 185 -8.00 -4.03 9.31
C GLU A 185 -8.45 -4.17 10.78
N ILE A 186 -9.54 -4.91 10.99
CA ILE A 186 -10.29 -5.02 12.26
C ILE A 186 -9.44 -5.52 13.43
N SER A 187 -8.50 -6.43 13.20
CA SER A 187 -7.69 -7.04 14.25
C SER A 187 -6.77 -6.00 14.89
N LEU A 188 -6.23 -5.06 14.09
CA LEU A 188 -5.51 -3.90 14.61
C LEU A 188 -6.43 -2.99 15.44
N VAL A 189 -7.64 -2.71 14.95
CA VAL A 189 -8.60 -1.85 15.67
C VAL A 189 -8.95 -2.44 17.03
N ASN A 190 -9.27 -3.74 17.07
CA ASN A 190 -9.60 -4.45 18.31
C ASN A 190 -8.42 -4.45 19.29
N ARG A 191 -7.19 -4.63 18.79
CA ARG A 191 -5.99 -4.54 19.63
C ARG A 191 -5.85 -3.15 20.24
N ILE A 192 -5.92 -2.09 19.43
CA ILE A 192 -5.83 -0.70 19.91
C ILE A 192 -6.92 -0.41 20.94
N ALA A 193 -8.16 -0.85 20.70
CA ALA A 193 -9.27 -0.70 21.63
C ALA A 193 -9.00 -1.41 22.98
N SER A 194 -8.42 -2.61 22.95
CA SER A 194 -8.07 -3.36 24.16
C SER A 194 -6.90 -2.74 24.96
N GLU A 195 -5.97 -2.09 24.26
CA GLU A 195 -4.80 -1.41 24.84
C GLU A 195 -5.15 -0.01 25.37
N ASN A 196 -6.28 0.57 24.94
CA ASN A 196 -6.73 1.92 25.31
C ASN A 196 -8.18 1.93 25.87
N PRO A 197 -8.44 1.27 27.02
CA PRO A 197 -9.79 1.15 27.57
C PRO A 197 -10.39 2.49 28.05
N ASP A 198 -9.57 3.52 28.17
CA ASP A 198 -9.96 4.89 28.53
C ASP A 198 -10.56 5.66 27.34
N LYS A 199 -10.56 5.09 26.13
CA LYS A 199 -11.03 5.71 24.88
C LYS A 199 -12.06 4.80 24.20
N THR A 200 -12.96 5.39 23.42
CA THR A 200 -13.90 4.61 22.61
C THR A 200 -13.32 4.42 21.22
N VAL A 201 -12.84 3.22 20.89
CA VAL A 201 -12.23 2.91 19.59
C VAL A 201 -13.05 1.83 18.90
N PHE A 202 -13.47 2.06 17.65
CA PHE A 202 -14.25 1.09 16.88
C PHE A 202 -13.92 1.14 15.38
N CYS A 203 -14.22 0.05 14.68
CA CYS A 203 -14.02 -0.05 13.24
C CYS A 203 -15.10 0.72 12.49
N LEU A 204 -14.70 1.44 11.44
CA LEU A 204 -15.61 2.22 10.62
C LEU A 204 -16.59 1.34 9.82
N ASP A 205 -16.17 0.15 9.41
CA ASP A 205 -17.06 -0.86 8.80
C ASP A 205 -17.63 -1.77 9.90
N SER A 206 -18.97 -1.82 9.99
CA SER A 206 -19.71 -2.70 10.90
C SER A 206 -19.73 -4.16 10.43
N VAL A 207 -19.50 -4.38 9.13
CA VAL A 207 -19.44 -5.70 8.51
C VAL A 207 -17.97 -6.10 8.45
N VAL A 208 -17.54 -6.83 9.48
CA VAL A 208 -16.17 -7.31 9.66
C VAL A 208 -15.70 -8.06 8.41
N CYS A 209 -14.70 -7.52 7.71
CA CYS A 209 -13.98 -8.23 6.65
C CYS A 209 -12.53 -8.43 7.10
N PRO A 210 -12.21 -9.56 7.74
CA PRO A 210 -10.84 -9.84 8.11
C PRO A 210 -10.00 -10.03 6.84
N CYS A 211 -8.72 -9.65 6.89
CA CYS A 211 -7.78 -10.03 5.84
C CYS A 211 -7.63 -11.56 5.84
N SER A 212 -8.33 -12.24 4.92
CA SER A 212 -8.51 -13.70 4.96
C SER A 212 -7.19 -14.48 4.89
N THR A 213 -6.15 -13.91 4.28
CA THR A 213 -4.81 -14.48 4.23
C THR A 213 -4.06 -14.34 5.55
N MET A 214 -4.22 -13.23 6.28
CA MET A 214 -3.63 -13.07 7.62
C MET A 214 -4.23 -14.08 8.62
N TYR A 215 -5.53 -14.36 8.51
CA TYR A 215 -6.23 -15.33 9.36
C TYR A 215 -5.82 -16.80 9.11
N ARG A 216 -4.98 -17.08 8.09
CA ARG A 216 -4.42 -18.42 7.89
C ARG A 216 -3.31 -18.76 8.88
N ILE A 217 -2.78 -17.77 9.60
CA ILE A 217 -1.78 -17.99 10.64
C ILE A 217 -2.50 -18.40 11.93
N HIS A 218 -2.19 -19.60 12.42
CA HIS A 218 -2.81 -20.17 13.62
C HIS A 218 -1.73 -20.75 14.54
N PRO A 219 -1.86 -20.63 15.89
CA PRO A 219 -0.88 -21.16 16.84
C PRO A 219 -0.54 -22.64 16.62
N ALA A 220 -1.53 -23.46 16.23
CA ALA A 220 -1.31 -24.88 15.92
C ALA A 220 -0.34 -25.08 14.75
N TYR A 221 -0.42 -24.26 13.69
CA TYR A 221 0.51 -24.35 12.56
C TYR A 221 1.90 -23.86 12.94
N VAL A 222 1.98 -22.84 13.81
CA VAL A 222 3.27 -22.38 14.35
C VAL A 222 3.93 -23.49 15.18
N SER A 223 3.18 -24.13 16.09
CA SER A 223 3.68 -25.28 16.86
C SER A 223 4.17 -26.38 15.94
N TRP A 224 3.37 -26.78 14.95
CA TRP A 224 3.74 -27.82 14.00
C TRP A 224 5.05 -27.52 13.24
N VAL A 225 5.24 -26.27 12.79
CA VAL A 225 6.49 -25.86 12.15
C VAL A 225 7.66 -25.90 13.13
N LEU A 226 7.47 -25.46 14.38
CA LEU A 226 8.52 -25.49 15.41
C LEU A 226 8.93 -26.92 15.79
N ASP A 227 7.95 -27.82 15.98
CA ASP A 227 8.18 -29.23 16.28
C ASP A 227 8.94 -29.90 15.12
N GLY A 228 8.54 -29.62 13.88
CA GLY A 228 9.26 -30.08 12.70
C GLY A 228 10.72 -29.62 12.68
N LEU A 229 11.01 -28.36 13.01
CA LEU A 229 12.39 -27.85 13.08
C LEU A 229 13.24 -28.57 14.13
N VAL A 230 12.67 -28.94 15.28
CA VAL A 230 13.36 -29.73 16.32
C VAL A 230 13.68 -31.14 15.81
N GLU A 231 12.80 -31.72 15.01
CA GLU A 231 12.98 -33.04 14.38
C GLU A 231 13.85 -33.00 13.11
N GLY A 232 14.33 -31.83 12.70
CA GLY A 232 15.11 -31.65 11.47
C GLY A 232 14.28 -31.63 10.18
N VAL A 233 12.96 -31.53 10.28
CA VAL A 233 12.02 -31.43 9.16
C VAL A 233 11.71 -29.96 8.88
N VAL A 234 12.13 -29.46 7.70
CA VAL A 234 11.84 -28.09 7.27
C VAL A 234 10.63 -28.07 6.35
N VAL A 235 9.56 -27.43 6.76
CA VAL A 235 8.32 -27.28 5.98
C VAL A 235 8.22 -25.87 5.41
N ASN A 236 7.86 -25.75 4.12
CA ASN A 236 7.60 -24.48 3.44
C ASN A 236 8.76 -23.46 3.57
N GLN A 237 10.00 -23.93 3.43
CA GLN A 237 11.18 -23.05 3.44
C GLN A 237 11.05 -21.99 2.33
N ILE A 238 10.99 -20.72 2.71
CA ILE A 238 10.99 -19.61 1.76
C ILE A 238 12.36 -19.56 1.08
N LYS A 239 12.37 -19.65 -0.24
CA LYS A 239 13.55 -19.48 -1.09
C LYS A 239 13.24 -18.44 -2.15
N VAL A 240 14.25 -17.66 -2.49
CA VAL A 240 14.20 -16.63 -3.53
C VAL A 240 15.47 -16.78 -4.34
N ASP A 241 15.34 -16.78 -5.67
CA ASP A 241 16.49 -16.94 -6.56
C ASP A 241 17.53 -15.83 -6.33
N ASP A 242 18.81 -16.16 -6.52
CA ASP A 242 19.92 -15.30 -6.12
C ASP A 242 19.87 -13.92 -6.81
N ASP A 243 19.51 -13.89 -8.09
CA ASP A 243 19.37 -12.63 -8.85
C ASP A 243 18.19 -11.80 -8.35
N ILE A 244 17.02 -12.43 -8.13
CA ILE A 244 15.86 -11.74 -7.57
C ILE A 244 16.25 -11.15 -6.21
N ARG A 245 16.79 -11.98 -5.32
CA ARG A 245 17.24 -11.55 -3.98
C ARG A 245 18.20 -10.36 -4.05
N ARG A 246 19.18 -10.39 -4.96
CA ARG A 246 20.18 -9.32 -5.12
C ARG A 246 19.51 -7.99 -5.46
N TYR A 247 18.65 -7.96 -6.47
CA TYR A 247 18.03 -6.71 -6.92
C TYR A 247 16.88 -6.27 -6.00
N SER A 248 16.10 -7.17 -5.43
CA SER A 248 15.12 -6.83 -4.40
C SER A 248 15.81 -6.17 -3.21
N LYS A 249 16.95 -6.72 -2.77
CA LYS A 249 17.76 -6.13 -1.70
C LYS A 249 18.25 -4.73 -2.05
N LEU A 250 18.71 -4.50 -3.28
CA LEU A 250 19.11 -3.15 -3.73
C LEU A 250 17.95 -2.15 -3.65
N ALA A 251 16.74 -2.53 -4.07
CA ALA A 251 15.57 -1.67 -3.98
C ALA A 251 15.14 -1.39 -2.53
N LEU A 252 15.28 -2.38 -1.64
CA LEU A 252 15.08 -2.26 -0.19
C LEU A 252 16.12 -1.35 0.46
N GLU A 253 17.40 -1.46 0.10
CA GLU A 253 18.45 -0.59 0.62
C GLU A 253 18.23 0.87 0.22
N ARG A 254 17.76 1.12 -1.00
CA ARG A 254 17.32 2.46 -1.44
C ARG A 254 16.17 2.98 -0.58
N MET A 255 15.17 2.15 -0.29
CA MET A 255 14.08 2.51 0.62
C MET A 255 14.60 2.93 1.99
N LEU A 256 15.52 2.15 2.57
CA LEU A 256 16.08 2.44 3.90
C LEU A 256 16.95 3.71 3.91
N SER A 257 17.48 4.13 2.76
CA SER A 257 18.26 5.37 2.64
C SER A 257 17.42 6.65 2.61
N VAL A 258 16.09 6.53 2.49
CA VAL A 258 15.13 7.65 2.39
C VAL A 258 14.12 7.69 3.56
N VAL A 259 14.37 6.89 4.61
CA VAL A 259 13.57 6.85 5.86
C VAL A 259 14.22 7.70 6.94
#